data_AF-A0A839DWG0-F1
#
_entry.id   AF-A0A839DWG0-F1
#
_cell.length_a   1.000
_cell.length_b   1.000
_cell.length_c   1.000
_cell.angle_alpha   90.00
_cell.angle_beta   90.00
_cell.angle_gamma   90.00
#
_symmetry.space_group_name_H-M   'P 1'
#
loop_
_entity.id
_entity.type
_entity.pdbx_description
1 polymer ?
#
loop_
_entity_poly.entity_id
_entity_poly.type
_entity_poly.pdbx_seq_one_letter_code
_entity_poly.pdbx_strand_id
1 'polypeptide(L)'
;MTGRDRTSHGAEATRTLRGHREITELAAVFLAAGLVHLFTSAIGHVEQGSYALIVLSGLLVVGDLVRARRKRRSTTTDDAVPPPRHRGGTGPTAPPGGSVEDVAPLPLWRLRVSMKDTPGRLAQLAARLAALGGDIRTVHVHPTCDGVVDELLLHVPEGVTATELTEAAGEAGGERAGAVRADVRELDDVPTRSLDQATNLVEGTAELVDVLRGLLGRIEVRWSEEPADGPAESFTEDALRVSAPGGGVLRLRRDGAAFTPAEFARSRAMASLAAACRTRIPAEVRHVTVAGHPLMLRRADRHDLEPVLEFHRRCSEPTRHQRYFDTPTDSASLRRRLESGLERTLVVLTRSDGIVAVGNLSLEEDEAELALMVRDDWQRRGIGSMLCAHLVAEAESAHVRSVRALTQAHNTVIARTLRATDFGLVGAAEPGEWLWSRTTSDAVAADSPVLTSSGGQDGTGETGRR
;
A
#
# COMPACT_ATOMS: atom_id res chain seq x y z
N MET A 1 7.33 -52.22 30.77
CA MET A 1 5.95 -52.46 31.25
C MET A 1 5.29 -51.09 31.42
N THR A 2 4.49 -50.69 30.43
CA THR A 2 3.02 -50.41 30.54
C THR A 2 2.72 -49.13 31.32
N GLY A 3 2.45 -48.00 30.66
CA GLY A 3 1.11 -47.58 30.18
C GLY A 3 0.52 -46.56 31.19
N ARG A 4 -0.22 -45.51 30.85
CA ARG A 4 -1.03 -45.19 29.67
C ARG A 4 -1.47 -43.72 29.77
N ASP A 5 -1.37 -42.99 28.67
CA ASP A 5 -2.07 -41.72 28.40
C ASP A 5 -3.60 -41.91 28.40
N ARG A 6 -4.33 -40.93 28.94
CA ARG A 6 -5.68 -40.48 28.51
C ARG A 6 -6.24 -39.47 29.54
N THR A 7 -6.28 -38.18 29.17
CA THR A 7 -7.45 -37.27 29.28
C THR A 7 -7.05 -35.83 28.93
N SER A 8 -7.01 -35.47 27.64
CA SER A 8 -6.98 -34.05 27.21
C SER A 8 -8.05 -33.69 26.16
N HIS A 9 -8.87 -34.65 25.70
CA HIS A 9 -9.86 -34.43 24.63
C HIS A 9 -11.24 -33.93 25.08
N GLY A 10 -11.47 -33.70 26.38
CA GLY A 10 -12.78 -33.24 26.89
C GLY A 10 -12.94 -31.72 27.02
N ALA A 11 -11.86 -30.97 27.16
CA ALA A 11 -11.91 -29.52 27.44
C ALA A 11 -12.02 -28.66 26.17
N GLU A 12 -11.59 -29.19 25.02
CA GLU A 12 -11.52 -28.46 23.74
C GLU A 12 -12.89 -28.39 23.03
N ALA A 13 -13.70 -29.46 23.11
CA ALA A 13 -15.04 -29.50 22.52
C ALA A 13 -16.06 -28.59 23.23
N THR A 14 -15.85 -28.29 24.53
CA THR A 14 -16.72 -27.38 25.29
C THR A 14 -16.40 -25.89 25.05
N ARG A 15 -15.21 -25.55 24.55
CA ARG A 15 -14.86 -24.16 24.19
C ARG A 15 -15.40 -23.76 22.82
N THR A 16 -15.38 -24.67 21.85
CA THR A 16 -15.88 -24.42 20.48
C THR A 16 -17.39 -24.22 20.43
N LEU A 17 -18.16 -24.97 21.23
CA LEU A 17 -19.62 -24.81 21.32
C LEU A 17 -20.06 -23.50 22.00
N ARG A 18 -19.22 -22.90 22.87
CA ARG A 18 -19.52 -21.62 23.52
C ARG A 18 -19.26 -20.42 22.60
N GLY A 19 -18.18 -20.47 21.82
CA GLY A 19 -17.84 -19.42 20.84
C GLY A 19 -18.88 -19.29 19.71
N HIS A 20 -19.42 -20.41 19.21
CA HIS A 20 -20.47 -20.34 18.19
C HIS A 20 -21.76 -19.69 18.70
N ARG A 21 -22.09 -19.87 19.99
CA ARG A 21 -23.28 -19.28 20.59
C ARG A 21 -23.15 -17.77 20.77
N GLU A 22 -21.98 -17.30 21.20
CA GLU A 22 -21.67 -15.87 21.32
C GLU A 22 -21.65 -15.16 19.95
N ILE A 23 -21.11 -15.80 18.91
CA ILE A 23 -21.14 -15.26 17.54
C ILE A 23 -22.57 -15.18 17.00
N THR A 24 -23.42 -16.18 17.26
CA THR A 24 -24.82 -16.13 16.84
C THR A 24 -25.63 -15.08 17.57
N GLU A 25 -25.36 -14.84 18.86
CA GLU A 25 -26.02 -13.78 19.63
C GLU A 25 -25.58 -12.39 19.14
N LEU A 26 -24.30 -12.20 18.83
CA LEU A 26 -23.79 -10.94 18.28
C LEU A 26 -24.37 -10.66 16.88
N ALA A 27 -24.40 -11.67 16.01
CA ALA A 27 -24.99 -11.57 14.67
C ALA A 27 -26.49 -11.24 14.75
N ALA A 28 -27.23 -11.79 15.70
CA ALA A 28 -28.64 -11.46 15.91
C ALA A 28 -28.85 -10.01 16.37
N VAL A 29 -27.98 -9.49 17.23
CA VAL A 29 -28.04 -8.08 17.68
C VAL A 29 -27.71 -7.13 16.53
N PHE A 30 -26.70 -7.42 15.72
CA PHE A 30 -26.35 -6.60 14.56
C PHE A 30 -27.44 -6.62 13.48
N LEU A 31 -28.08 -7.77 13.26
CA LEU A 31 -29.18 -7.89 12.31
C LEU A 31 -30.45 -7.16 12.80
N ALA A 32 -30.72 -7.19 14.11
CA ALA A 32 -31.80 -6.43 14.72
C ALA A 32 -31.54 -4.91 14.65
N ALA A 33 -30.31 -4.46 14.95
CA ALA A 33 -29.92 -3.06 14.84
C ALA A 33 -29.98 -2.57 13.38
N GLY A 34 -29.54 -3.40 12.42
CA GLY A 34 -29.63 -3.15 11.00
C GLY A 34 -31.08 -2.99 10.52
N LEU A 35 -31.99 -3.86 10.96
CA LEU A 35 -33.42 -3.76 10.63
C LEU A 35 -34.08 -2.52 11.24
N VAL A 36 -33.74 -2.17 12.49
CA VAL A 36 -34.24 -0.94 13.14
C VAL A 36 -33.73 0.30 12.40
N HIS A 37 -32.46 0.31 11.99
CA HIS A 37 -31.88 1.41 11.22
C HIS A 37 -32.50 1.54 9.81
N LEU A 38 -32.71 0.42 9.10
CA LEU A 38 -33.38 0.39 7.80
C LEU A 38 -34.83 0.89 7.90
N PHE A 39 -35.52 0.57 9.00
CA PHE A 39 -36.91 0.97 9.22
C PHE A 39 -37.04 2.44 9.63
N THR A 40 -36.13 2.94 10.46
CA THR A 40 -36.07 4.37 10.85
C THR A 40 -35.66 5.28 9.70
N SER A 41 -34.83 4.79 8.77
CA SER A 41 -34.45 5.52 7.56
C SER A 41 -35.50 5.44 6.45
N ALA A 42 -36.32 4.37 6.40
CA ALA A 42 -37.34 4.21 5.36
C ALA A 42 -38.70 4.89 5.65
N ILE A 43 -39.02 5.20 6.91
CA ILE A 43 -40.35 5.72 7.30
C ILE A 43 -40.19 7.01 8.12
N GLY A 44 -39.58 8.01 7.49
CA GLY A 44 -39.79 9.39 7.89
C GLY A 44 -41.22 9.80 7.53
N HIS A 45 -42.05 10.03 8.55
CA HIS A 45 -43.39 10.64 8.49
C HIS A 45 -44.63 9.73 8.30
N VAL A 46 -44.96 8.85 9.26
CA VAL A 46 -46.37 8.47 9.50
C VAL A 46 -46.62 8.13 10.99
N GLU A 47 -47.62 8.76 11.61
CA GLU A 47 -48.01 8.61 13.04
C GLU A 47 -48.60 7.25 13.46
N GLN A 48 -48.50 6.19 12.64
CA GLN A 48 -49.11 4.88 12.93
C GLN A 48 -48.12 3.72 13.08
N GLY A 49 -46.80 3.99 13.11
CA GLY A 49 -45.75 2.95 13.14
C GLY A 49 -45.75 2.02 14.37
N SER A 50 -46.30 2.45 15.50
CA SER A 50 -46.35 1.66 16.74
C SER A 50 -47.27 0.44 16.66
N TYR A 51 -48.38 0.52 15.93
CA TYR A 51 -49.31 -0.61 15.77
C TYR A 51 -48.76 -1.71 14.86
N ALA A 52 -48.00 -1.34 13.82
CA ALA A 52 -47.35 -2.30 12.94
C ALA A 52 -46.30 -3.15 13.68
N LEU A 53 -45.55 -2.53 14.60
CA LEU A 53 -44.54 -3.21 15.43
C LEU A 53 -45.18 -4.19 16.42
N ILE A 54 -46.32 -3.86 17.02
CA ILE A 54 -47.05 -4.75 17.93
C ILE A 54 -47.60 -5.98 17.19
N VAL A 55 -48.19 -5.77 15.99
CA VAL A 55 -48.72 -6.87 15.18
C VAL A 55 -47.61 -7.80 14.69
N LEU A 56 -46.48 -7.25 14.22
CA LEU A 56 -45.35 -8.05 13.74
C LEU A 56 -44.65 -8.82 14.86
N SER A 57 -44.54 -8.23 16.05
CA SER A 57 -44.04 -8.91 17.26
C SER A 57 -44.96 -10.07 17.67
N GLY A 58 -46.28 -9.87 17.60
CA GLY A 58 -47.26 -10.93 17.86
C GLY A 58 -47.14 -12.10 16.88
N LEU A 59 -46.93 -11.83 15.59
CA LEU A 59 -46.74 -12.86 14.57
C LEU A 59 -45.47 -13.70 14.79
N LEU A 60 -44.37 -13.07 15.22
CA LEU A 60 -43.12 -13.76 15.51
C LEU A 60 -43.24 -14.67 16.74
N VAL A 61 -43.91 -14.22 17.81
CA VAL A 61 -44.14 -15.02 19.03
C VAL A 61 -45.04 -16.23 18.74
N VAL A 62 -46.07 -16.06 17.91
CA VAL A 62 -46.94 -17.17 17.49
C VAL A 62 -46.17 -18.19 16.63
N GLY A 63 -45.32 -17.72 15.71
CA GLY A 63 -44.46 -18.58 14.90
C GLY A 63 -43.53 -19.47 15.74
N ASP A 64 -42.92 -18.89 16.77
CA ASP A 64 -42.00 -19.61 17.65
C ASP A 64 -42.73 -20.62 18.56
N LEU A 65 -43.93 -20.27 19.03
CA LEU A 65 -44.76 -21.18 19.83
C LEU A 65 -45.26 -22.39 19.02
N VAL A 66 -45.57 -22.19 17.74
CA VAL A 66 -45.95 -23.28 16.81
C VAL A 66 -44.75 -24.18 16.51
N ARG A 67 -43.56 -23.61 16.31
CA ARG A 67 -42.32 -24.36 16.06
C ARG A 67 -41.90 -25.18 17.28
N ALA A 68 -42.02 -24.62 18.48
CA ALA A 68 -41.77 -25.31 19.75
C ALA A 68 -42.77 -26.47 20.00
N ARG A 69 -44.05 -26.28 19.62
CA ARG A 69 -45.06 -27.36 19.69
C ARG A 69 -44.82 -28.48 18.68
N ARG A 70 -44.37 -28.17 17.46
CA ARG A 70 -44.00 -29.19 16.45
C ARG A 70 -42.76 -29.98 16.87
N LYS A 71 -41.77 -29.32 17.47
CA LYS A 71 -40.54 -29.96 17.97
C LYS A 71 -40.77 -30.87 19.19
N ARG A 72 -41.82 -30.61 19.98
CA ARG A 72 -42.27 -31.49 21.09
C ARG A 72 -43.15 -32.67 20.65
N ARG A 73 -43.54 -32.76 19.38
CA ARG A 73 -44.36 -33.86 18.84
C ARG A 73 -43.57 -34.89 18.03
N SER A 74 -42.26 -34.69 17.78
CA SER A 74 -41.44 -35.58 16.94
C SER A 74 -40.30 -36.26 17.70
N THR A 75 -40.60 -36.89 18.84
CA THR A 75 -39.69 -37.80 19.56
C THR A 75 -40.42 -39.09 19.85
N THR A 76 -40.26 -40.05 18.92
CA THR A 76 -40.31 -41.54 18.98
C THR A 76 -40.36 -41.92 17.48
N THR A 77 -39.35 -42.49 16.82
CA THR A 77 -38.83 -43.85 16.96
C THR A 77 -37.51 -43.94 16.17
N ASP A 78 -36.58 -44.73 16.69
CA ASP A 78 -35.28 -45.10 16.14
C ASP A 78 -35.42 -46.03 14.93
N ASP A 79 -34.61 -45.88 13.88
CA ASP A 79 -34.21 -46.98 13.00
C ASP A 79 -32.92 -46.64 12.21
N ALA A 80 -31.99 -47.59 12.27
CA ALA A 80 -30.61 -47.47 11.83
C ALA A 80 -30.43 -47.48 10.30
N VAL A 81 -29.52 -46.64 9.78
CA VAL A 81 -29.11 -46.61 8.36
C VAL A 81 -27.64 -47.08 8.23
N PRO A 82 -27.34 -48.09 7.40
CA PRO A 82 -25.98 -48.64 7.22
C PRO A 82 -25.11 -47.80 6.26
N PRO A 83 -23.76 -47.95 6.30
CA PRO A 83 -22.85 -47.08 5.56
C PRO A 83 -22.88 -47.33 4.04
N PRO A 84 -22.70 -46.30 3.21
CA PRO A 84 -22.82 -46.44 1.76
C PRO A 84 -21.59 -47.15 1.17
N ARG A 85 -21.87 -48.17 0.36
CA ARG A 85 -20.88 -48.87 -0.48
C ARG A 85 -20.70 -48.09 -1.79
N HIS A 86 -19.44 -47.83 -2.14
CA HIS A 86 -19.03 -47.39 -3.47
C HIS A 86 -19.51 -48.38 -4.55
N ARG A 87 -20.24 -47.87 -5.55
CA ARG A 87 -20.40 -48.52 -6.84
C ARG A 87 -20.06 -47.51 -7.93
N GLY A 88 -19.07 -47.88 -8.75
CA GLY A 88 -18.69 -47.15 -9.95
C GLY A 88 -19.85 -47.09 -10.94
N GLY A 89 -20.07 -45.90 -11.48
CA GLY A 89 -20.98 -45.59 -12.57
C GLY A 89 -20.36 -44.45 -13.36
N THR A 90 -20.14 -44.71 -14.64
CA THR A 90 -19.47 -43.89 -15.65
C THR A 90 -19.90 -42.42 -15.64
N GLY A 91 -18.93 -41.51 -15.45
CA GLY A 91 -19.15 -40.08 -15.52
C GLY A 91 -19.45 -39.60 -16.95
N PRO A 92 -20.16 -38.47 -17.10
CA PRO A 92 -20.39 -37.85 -18.40
C PRO A 92 -19.06 -37.40 -19.00
N THR A 93 -18.88 -37.75 -20.28
CA THR A 93 -17.71 -37.47 -21.12
C THR A 93 -17.35 -35.99 -21.08
N ALA A 94 -16.11 -35.68 -20.70
CA ALA A 94 -15.54 -34.35 -20.79
C ALA A 94 -15.58 -33.88 -22.27
N PRO A 95 -15.92 -32.60 -22.55
CA PRO A 95 -15.70 -32.04 -23.87
C PRO A 95 -14.20 -32.10 -24.19
N PRO A 96 -13.82 -32.32 -25.46
CA PRO A 96 -12.41 -32.44 -25.84
C PRO A 96 -11.68 -31.15 -25.46
N GLY A 97 -10.49 -31.32 -24.87
CA GLY A 97 -9.64 -30.23 -24.42
C GLY A 97 -9.40 -29.22 -25.54
N GLY A 98 -10.16 -28.12 -25.48
CA GLY A 98 -9.62 -26.85 -25.93
C GLY A 98 -8.40 -26.61 -25.06
N SER A 99 -7.25 -26.45 -25.68
CA SER A 99 -6.15 -25.71 -25.09
C SER A 99 -6.75 -24.56 -24.30
N VAL A 100 -6.41 -24.44 -23.02
CA VAL A 100 -6.42 -23.12 -22.39
C VAL A 100 -5.48 -22.33 -23.28
N GLU A 101 -6.04 -21.65 -24.28
CA GLU A 101 -5.34 -20.55 -24.91
C GLU A 101 -4.85 -19.73 -23.75
N ASP A 102 -3.54 -19.49 -23.72
CA ASP A 102 -2.90 -18.60 -22.79
C ASP A 102 -3.49 -17.22 -23.10
N VAL A 103 -4.71 -16.96 -22.60
CA VAL A 103 -5.42 -15.71 -22.77
C VAL A 103 -4.58 -14.73 -21.98
N ALA A 104 -3.73 -13.99 -22.70
CA ALA A 104 -2.99 -12.89 -22.12
C ALA A 104 -3.96 -12.08 -21.25
N PRO A 105 -3.63 -11.82 -19.97
CA PRO A 105 -4.56 -11.21 -19.05
C PRO A 105 -5.04 -9.89 -19.66
N LEU A 106 -6.36 -9.81 -19.92
CA LEU A 106 -6.95 -8.61 -20.50
C LEU A 106 -6.55 -7.42 -19.63
N PRO A 107 -6.11 -6.32 -20.23
CA PRO A 107 -5.43 -5.31 -19.46
C PRO A 107 -6.46 -4.47 -18.68
N LEU A 108 -6.26 -4.34 -17.36
CA LEU A 108 -7.17 -3.66 -16.44
C LEU A 108 -7.11 -2.13 -16.62
N TRP A 109 -8.26 -1.48 -16.61
CA TRP A 109 -8.40 -0.03 -16.67
C TRP A 109 -9.11 0.51 -15.44
N ARG A 110 -8.73 1.71 -15.01
CA ARG A 110 -9.52 2.58 -14.15
C ARG A 110 -10.12 3.69 -14.99
N LEU A 111 -11.45 3.72 -15.06
CA LEU A 111 -12.22 4.80 -15.65
C LEU A 111 -12.85 5.62 -14.52
N ARG A 112 -12.64 6.93 -14.55
CA ARG A 112 -13.32 7.88 -13.67
C ARG A 112 -14.16 8.83 -14.50
N VAL A 113 -15.41 9.04 -14.07
CA VAL A 113 -16.35 9.91 -14.77
C VAL A 113 -17.11 10.78 -13.78
N SER A 114 -17.04 12.09 -13.95
CA SER A 114 -17.88 13.08 -13.26
C SER A 114 -19.20 13.22 -14.00
N MET A 115 -20.32 13.02 -13.31
CA MET A 115 -21.66 13.00 -13.88
C MET A 115 -22.67 13.63 -12.92
N LYS A 116 -23.77 14.16 -13.47
CA LYS A 116 -24.93 14.54 -12.66
C LYS A 116 -25.61 13.30 -12.09
N ASP A 117 -25.90 13.33 -10.80
CA ASP A 117 -26.59 12.23 -10.12
C ASP A 117 -28.08 12.22 -10.51
N THR A 118 -28.40 11.45 -11.56
CA THR A 118 -29.76 11.28 -12.05
C THR A 118 -30.03 9.79 -12.34
N PRO A 119 -31.22 9.26 -12.00
CA PRO A 119 -31.52 7.85 -12.19
C PRO A 119 -31.25 7.36 -13.63
N GLY A 120 -30.62 6.20 -13.75
CA GLY A 120 -30.33 5.56 -15.04
C GLY A 120 -29.03 5.99 -15.74
N ARG A 121 -28.33 7.01 -15.23
CA ARG A 121 -27.04 7.46 -15.78
C ARG A 121 -25.95 6.39 -15.74
N LEU A 122 -25.73 5.76 -14.58
CA LEU A 122 -24.78 4.66 -14.45
C LEU A 122 -25.14 3.48 -15.37
N ALA A 123 -26.44 3.23 -15.60
CA ALA A 123 -26.88 2.18 -16.52
C ALA A 123 -26.53 2.51 -17.98
N GLN A 124 -26.66 3.78 -18.39
CA GLN A 124 -26.23 4.24 -19.71
C GLN A 124 -24.71 4.12 -19.88
N LEU A 125 -23.94 4.51 -18.86
CA LEU A 125 -22.49 4.34 -18.84
C LEU A 125 -22.10 2.87 -18.99
N ALA A 126 -22.69 1.99 -18.17
CA ALA A 126 -22.43 0.56 -18.24
C ALA A 126 -22.78 -0.03 -19.62
N ALA A 127 -23.89 0.40 -20.24
CA ALA A 127 -24.27 -0.04 -21.58
C ALA A 127 -23.26 0.40 -22.66
N ARG A 128 -22.73 1.62 -22.57
CA ARG A 128 -21.70 2.12 -23.49
C ARG A 128 -20.38 1.38 -23.35
N LEU A 129 -19.95 1.12 -22.12
CA LEU A 129 -18.74 0.34 -21.85
C LEU A 129 -18.90 -1.12 -22.31
N ALA A 130 -20.07 -1.72 -22.10
CA ALA A 130 -20.38 -3.05 -22.60
C ALA A 130 -20.35 -3.13 -24.14
N ALA A 131 -20.74 -2.06 -24.85
CA ALA A 131 -20.64 -1.99 -26.31
C ALA A 131 -19.17 -2.00 -26.81
N LEU A 132 -18.21 -1.58 -25.98
CA LEU A 132 -16.78 -1.71 -26.22
C LEU A 132 -16.21 -3.09 -25.78
N GLY A 133 -17.06 -4.01 -25.33
CA GLY A 133 -16.64 -5.29 -24.75
C GLY A 133 -16.12 -5.17 -23.32
N GLY A 134 -16.42 -4.06 -22.63
CA GLY A 134 -15.98 -3.82 -21.26
C GLY A 134 -16.66 -4.73 -20.25
N ASP A 135 -15.85 -5.38 -19.41
CA ASP A 135 -16.27 -6.21 -18.28
C ASP A 135 -15.93 -5.50 -16.97
N ILE A 136 -16.95 -4.87 -16.37
CA ILE A 136 -16.83 -4.07 -15.15
C ILE A 136 -16.64 -4.98 -13.94
N ARG A 137 -15.51 -4.83 -13.25
CA ARG A 137 -15.13 -5.60 -12.07
C ARG A 137 -15.53 -4.94 -10.76
N THR A 138 -15.39 -3.62 -10.68
CA THR A 138 -15.82 -2.84 -9.51
C THR A 138 -16.45 -1.53 -9.94
N VAL A 139 -17.35 -1.03 -9.10
CA VAL A 139 -17.94 0.30 -9.22
C VAL A 139 -17.91 0.96 -7.85
N HIS A 140 -17.33 2.15 -7.79
CA HIS A 140 -17.36 3.02 -6.63
C HIS A 140 -17.99 4.35 -7.01
N VAL A 141 -19.05 4.71 -6.31
CA VAL A 141 -19.75 5.99 -6.50
C VAL A 141 -19.29 6.94 -5.41
N HIS A 142 -18.79 8.10 -5.81
CA HIS A 142 -18.34 9.14 -4.89
C HIS A 142 -19.23 10.39 -5.02
N PRO A 143 -20.13 10.64 -4.05
CA PRO A 143 -20.95 11.84 -4.08
C PRO A 143 -20.11 13.12 -4.02
N THR A 144 -20.48 14.12 -4.81
CA THR A 144 -19.93 15.49 -4.80
C THR A 144 -21.05 16.51 -4.54
N CYS A 145 -20.71 17.80 -4.46
CA CYS A 145 -21.72 18.85 -4.26
C CYS A 145 -22.68 19.00 -5.44
N ASP A 146 -22.19 18.77 -6.66
CA ASP A 146 -22.93 19.03 -7.91
C ASP A 146 -23.23 17.74 -8.72
N GLY A 147 -22.94 16.56 -8.15
CA GLY A 147 -23.20 15.28 -8.80
C GLY A 147 -22.49 14.11 -8.12
N VAL A 148 -21.94 13.22 -8.95
CA VAL A 148 -21.18 12.03 -8.55
C VAL A 148 -19.92 11.90 -9.39
N VAL A 149 -18.90 11.29 -8.81
CA VAL A 149 -17.75 10.75 -9.54
C VAL A 149 -17.82 9.23 -9.43
N ASP A 150 -18.10 8.58 -10.56
CA ASP A 150 -18.10 7.13 -10.67
C ASP A 150 -16.68 6.67 -11.04
N GLU A 151 -16.12 5.77 -10.23
CA GLU A 151 -14.86 5.07 -10.50
C GLU A 151 -15.18 3.60 -10.81
N LEU A 152 -14.77 3.16 -12.00
CA LEU A 152 -14.98 1.81 -12.49
C LEU A 152 -13.63 1.16 -12.78
N LEU A 153 -13.42 -0.06 -12.28
CA LEU A 153 -12.36 -0.94 -12.75
C LEU A 153 -12.95 -1.93 -13.74
N LEU A 154 -12.37 -2.03 -14.92
CA LEU A 154 -12.89 -2.87 -15.99
C LEU A 154 -11.79 -3.47 -16.85
N HIS A 155 -12.03 -4.70 -17.33
CA HIS A 155 -11.27 -5.26 -18.44
C HIS A 155 -11.93 -4.87 -19.75
N VAL A 156 -11.12 -4.67 -20.79
CA VAL A 156 -11.59 -4.41 -22.15
C VAL A 156 -10.72 -5.22 -23.13
N PRO A 157 -11.24 -5.53 -24.34
CA PRO A 157 -10.46 -6.21 -25.38
C PRO A 157 -9.15 -5.48 -25.72
N GLU A 158 -8.15 -6.24 -26.16
CA GLU A 158 -6.91 -5.67 -26.68
C GLU A 158 -7.21 -4.76 -27.90
N GLY A 159 -6.64 -3.56 -27.90
CA GLY A 159 -6.88 -2.54 -28.92
C GLY A 159 -7.76 -1.37 -28.45
N VAL A 160 -8.60 -1.55 -27.43
CA VAL A 160 -9.39 -0.44 -26.85
C VAL A 160 -8.45 0.54 -26.15
N THR A 161 -8.60 1.82 -26.50
CA THR A 161 -7.77 2.92 -26.06
C THR A 161 -8.41 3.71 -24.91
N ALA A 162 -7.59 4.50 -24.21
CA ALA A 162 -8.08 5.43 -23.19
C ALA A 162 -9.10 6.42 -23.75
N THR A 163 -8.86 6.90 -24.98
CA THR A 163 -9.73 7.86 -25.68
C THR A 163 -11.13 7.28 -25.90
N GLU A 164 -11.23 6.06 -26.44
CA GLU A 164 -12.53 5.39 -26.69
C GLU A 164 -13.32 5.20 -25.39
N LEU A 165 -12.66 4.90 -24.26
CA LEU A 165 -13.30 4.79 -22.95
C LEU A 165 -13.82 6.15 -22.46
N THR A 166 -13.04 7.22 -22.62
CA THR A 166 -13.47 8.57 -22.24
C THR A 166 -14.58 9.11 -23.16
N GLU A 167 -14.56 8.76 -24.44
CA GLU A 167 -15.62 9.12 -25.40
C GLU A 167 -16.93 8.39 -25.06
N ALA A 168 -16.88 7.09 -24.81
CA ALA A 168 -18.04 6.32 -24.35
C ALA A 168 -18.65 6.87 -23.06
N ALA A 169 -17.81 7.32 -22.13
CA ALA A 169 -18.25 8.00 -20.92
C ALA A 169 -18.91 9.36 -21.21
N GLY A 170 -18.35 10.16 -22.12
CA GLY A 170 -18.93 11.41 -22.58
C GLY A 170 -20.31 11.22 -23.24
N GLU A 171 -20.46 10.18 -24.07
CA GLU A 171 -21.74 9.82 -24.68
C GLU A 171 -22.81 9.37 -23.68
N ALA A 172 -22.40 8.81 -22.53
CA ALA A 172 -23.29 8.51 -21.40
C ALA A 172 -23.65 9.76 -20.58
N GLY A 173 -23.10 10.92 -20.95
CA GLY A 173 -23.26 12.22 -20.30
C GLY A 173 -22.31 12.46 -19.13
N GLY A 174 -21.12 11.87 -19.18
CA GLY A 174 -19.97 12.31 -18.40
C GLY A 174 -19.54 13.72 -18.80
N GLU A 175 -19.34 14.58 -17.82
CA GLU A 175 -18.86 15.95 -18.01
C GLU A 175 -17.33 16.02 -18.04
N ARG A 176 -16.68 15.17 -17.24
CA ARG A 176 -15.21 15.01 -17.19
C ARG A 176 -14.90 13.53 -17.02
N ALA A 177 -14.08 12.97 -17.91
CA ALA A 177 -13.71 11.55 -17.87
C ALA A 177 -12.20 11.36 -18.05
N GLY A 178 -11.63 10.45 -17.27
CA GLY A 178 -10.23 10.04 -17.37
C GLY A 178 -10.11 8.53 -17.30
N ALA A 179 -9.35 7.95 -18.23
CA ALA A 179 -9.08 6.51 -18.29
C ALA A 179 -7.58 6.26 -18.23
N VAL A 180 -7.15 5.41 -17.30
CA VAL A 180 -5.74 5.01 -17.12
C VAL A 180 -5.62 3.50 -16.91
N ARG A 181 -4.46 2.94 -17.24
CA ARG A 181 -4.14 1.56 -16.87
C ARG A 181 -4.12 1.41 -15.35
N ALA A 182 -4.66 0.30 -14.88
CA ALA A 182 -4.81 -0.03 -13.47
C ALA A 182 -3.97 -1.26 -13.12
N ASP A 183 -3.41 -1.27 -11.91
CA ASP A 183 -2.76 -2.44 -11.33
C ASP A 183 -3.79 -3.40 -10.72
N VAL A 184 -3.48 -4.70 -10.67
CA VAL A 184 -4.37 -5.72 -10.09
C VAL A 184 -4.68 -5.44 -8.61
N ARG A 185 -3.74 -4.86 -7.86
CA ARG A 185 -3.94 -4.46 -6.44
C ARG A 185 -5.01 -3.39 -6.28
N GLU A 186 -5.41 -2.71 -7.35
CA GLU A 186 -6.53 -1.77 -7.31
C GLU A 186 -7.90 -2.47 -7.19
N LEU A 187 -7.97 -3.78 -7.41
CA LEU A 187 -9.20 -4.56 -7.19
C LEU A 187 -9.57 -4.72 -5.71
N ASP A 188 -8.59 -4.58 -4.80
CA ASP A 188 -8.86 -4.59 -3.36
C ASP A 188 -9.75 -3.41 -2.98
N ASP A 189 -10.62 -3.55 -1.98
CA ASP A 189 -11.48 -2.44 -1.59
C ASP A 189 -10.68 -1.27 -0.98
N VAL A 190 -11.21 -0.05 -1.12
CA VAL A 190 -10.55 1.18 -0.65
C VAL A 190 -10.19 1.13 0.86
N PRO A 191 -11.07 0.66 1.77
CA PRO A 191 -10.70 0.46 3.18
C PRO A 191 -9.49 -0.44 3.40
N THR A 192 -9.46 -1.63 2.79
CA THR A 192 -8.33 -2.57 2.89
C THR A 192 -7.04 -1.91 2.43
N ARG A 193 -7.04 -1.32 1.21
CA ARG A 193 -5.87 -0.58 0.71
C ARG A 193 -5.45 0.55 1.64
N SER A 194 -6.40 1.25 2.26
CA SER A 194 -6.08 2.35 3.18
C SER A 194 -5.36 1.88 4.44
N LEU A 195 -5.71 0.70 4.96
CA LEU A 195 -5.05 0.10 6.12
C LEU A 195 -3.66 -0.42 5.76
N ASP A 196 -3.48 -1.01 4.59
CA ASP A 196 -2.17 -1.46 4.11
C ASP A 196 -1.22 -0.26 3.95
N GLN A 197 -1.69 0.82 3.32
CA GLN A 197 -0.90 2.05 3.18
C GLN A 197 -0.58 2.70 4.54
N ALA A 198 -1.51 2.66 5.49
CA ALA A 198 -1.25 3.14 6.85
C ALA A 198 -0.20 2.28 7.56
N THR A 199 -0.24 0.96 7.37
CA THR A 199 0.75 0.02 7.92
C THR A 199 2.13 0.32 7.35
N ASN A 200 2.24 0.48 6.02
CA ASN A 200 3.49 0.83 5.36
C ASN A 200 4.10 2.13 5.90
N LEU A 201 3.27 3.13 6.16
CA LEU A 201 3.71 4.40 6.73
C LEU A 201 4.21 4.26 8.17
N VAL A 202 3.55 3.42 8.98
CA VAL A 202 3.93 3.15 10.39
C VAL A 202 5.22 2.35 10.47
N GLU A 203 5.37 1.34 9.62
CA GLU A 203 6.57 0.51 9.53
C GLU A 203 7.74 1.26 8.87
N GLY A 204 7.46 2.40 8.24
CA GLY A 204 8.46 3.18 7.52
C GLY A 204 8.89 2.49 6.23
N THR A 205 8.00 1.72 5.61
CA THR A 205 8.22 1.06 4.32
C THR A 205 7.81 1.94 3.14
N ALA A 206 6.98 2.96 3.36
CA ALA A 206 6.59 3.94 2.35
C ALA A 206 6.64 5.37 2.91
N GLU A 207 6.96 6.37 2.08
CA GLU A 207 6.74 7.76 2.45
C GLU A 207 5.31 8.19 2.13
N LEU A 208 4.90 9.34 2.66
CA LEU A 208 3.54 9.86 2.48
C LEU A 208 3.14 9.95 1.00
N VAL A 209 4.06 10.32 0.11
CA VAL A 209 3.73 10.48 -1.31
C VAL A 209 3.48 9.14 -2.00
N ASP A 210 4.23 8.10 -1.66
CA ASP A 210 4.01 6.75 -2.18
C ASP A 210 2.63 6.24 -1.74
N VAL A 211 2.32 6.47 -0.46
CA VAL A 211 1.02 6.18 0.12
C VAL A 211 -0.11 6.93 -0.60
N LEU A 212 0.06 8.23 -0.86
CA LEU A 212 -0.95 9.03 -1.56
C LEU A 212 -1.14 8.54 -3.01
N ARG A 213 -0.08 8.14 -3.70
CA ARG A 213 -0.16 7.51 -5.04
C ARG A 213 -0.87 6.16 -4.98
N GLY A 214 -0.59 5.33 -3.98
CA GLY A 214 -1.30 4.07 -3.76
C GLY A 214 -2.80 4.25 -3.50
N LEU A 215 -3.19 5.35 -2.86
CA LEU A 215 -4.60 5.66 -2.56
C LEU A 215 -5.36 6.32 -3.71
N LEU A 216 -4.70 7.20 -4.46
CA LEU A 216 -5.34 8.10 -5.43
C LEU A 216 -5.05 7.72 -6.89
N GLY A 217 -4.19 6.72 -7.10
CA GLY A 217 -3.66 6.34 -8.40
C GLY A 217 -2.61 7.32 -8.89
N ARG A 218 -2.50 7.46 -10.22
CA ARG A 218 -1.53 8.36 -10.85
C ARG A 218 -1.86 9.82 -10.54
N ILE A 219 -1.03 10.44 -9.71
CA ILE A 219 -1.10 11.85 -9.31
C ILE A 219 0.26 12.51 -9.46
N GLU A 220 0.26 13.78 -9.83
CA GLU A 220 1.40 14.67 -9.69
C GLU A 220 1.39 15.26 -8.27
N VAL A 221 2.55 15.25 -7.59
CA VAL A 221 2.68 15.83 -6.25
C VAL A 221 3.79 16.87 -6.26
N ARG A 222 3.46 18.10 -5.84
CA ARG A 222 4.42 19.19 -5.68
C ARG A 222 4.36 19.74 -4.27
N TRP A 223 5.51 19.99 -3.67
CA TRP A 223 5.60 20.65 -2.37
C TRP A 223 5.85 22.16 -2.53
N SER A 224 5.25 22.98 -1.67
CA SER A 224 5.54 24.41 -1.53
C SER A 224 5.72 24.81 -0.06
N GLU A 225 6.64 25.74 0.19
CA GLU A 225 6.95 26.27 1.52
C GLU A 225 5.79 27.10 2.09
N GLU A 226 5.29 28.05 1.31
CA GLU A 226 4.11 28.82 1.66
C GLU A 226 2.83 28.10 1.18
N PRO A 227 1.72 28.16 1.95
CA PRO A 227 0.42 27.92 1.37
C PRO A 227 0.22 29.00 0.29
N ALA A 228 0.42 28.65 -0.98
CA ALA A 228 0.06 29.52 -2.12
C ALA A 228 -1.33 30.12 -1.87
N ASP A 229 -1.60 31.37 -2.25
CA ASP A 229 -2.85 32.10 -1.96
C ASP A 229 -4.05 31.19 -1.59
N GLY A 230 -4.42 31.20 -0.30
CA GLY A 230 -5.51 30.38 0.25
C GLY A 230 -5.09 29.40 1.36
N PRO A 231 -6.04 28.61 1.89
CA PRO A 231 -5.82 27.76 3.05
C PRO A 231 -4.80 26.65 2.77
N ALA A 232 -4.05 26.26 3.82
CA ALA A 232 -3.05 25.19 3.74
C ALA A 232 -3.66 23.84 3.37
N GLU A 233 -4.89 23.59 3.83
CA GLU A 233 -5.69 22.43 3.46
C GLU A 233 -6.90 22.88 2.65
N SER A 234 -7.01 22.38 1.42
CA SER A 234 -8.14 22.71 0.55
C SER A 234 -8.35 21.64 -0.50
N PHE A 235 -9.53 21.66 -1.09
CA PHE A 235 -9.92 20.76 -2.16
C PHE A 235 -10.65 21.54 -3.26
N THR A 236 -10.27 21.27 -4.50
CA THR A 236 -11.02 21.60 -5.71
C THR A 236 -11.07 20.34 -6.59
N GLU A 237 -11.94 20.34 -7.61
CA GLU A 237 -12.01 19.21 -8.54
C GLU A 237 -10.64 18.88 -9.17
N ASP A 238 -9.81 19.88 -9.45
CA ASP A 238 -8.53 19.68 -10.16
C ASP A 238 -7.30 19.57 -9.23
N ALA A 239 -7.45 19.85 -7.92
CA ALA A 239 -6.31 19.82 -7.00
C ALA A 239 -6.69 19.55 -5.54
N LEU A 240 -5.81 18.81 -4.85
CA LEU A 240 -5.81 18.68 -3.40
C LEU A 240 -4.64 19.48 -2.82
N ARG A 241 -4.87 20.10 -1.67
CA ARG A 241 -3.83 20.72 -0.85
C ARG A 241 -3.89 20.10 0.54
N VAL A 242 -2.82 19.45 0.97
CA VAL A 242 -2.70 18.82 2.29
C VAL A 242 -1.42 19.30 2.96
N SER A 243 -1.44 19.45 4.29
CA SER A 243 -0.25 19.81 5.04
C SER A 243 0.82 18.72 4.93
N ALA A 244 2.06 19.10 4.63
CA ALA A 244 3.16 18.14 4.62
C ALA A 244 3.62 17.83 6.05
N PRO A 245 4.01 16.59 6.37
CA PRO A 245 4.42 16.18 7.73
C PRO A 245 5.60 16.98 8.31
N GLY A 246 6.52 17.43 7.44
CA GLY A 246 7.68 18.22 7.81
C GLY A 246 7.46 19.73 7.77
N GLY A 247 6.30 20.22 7.33
CA GLY A 247 6.04 21.65 7.11
C GLY A 247 5.79 21.99 5.64
N GLY A 248 5.07 23.09 5.39
CA GLY A 248 4.60 23.46 4.05
C GLY A 248 3.37 22.67 3.59
N VAL A 249 3.10 22.71 2.28
CA VAL A 249 1.88 22.15 1.67
C VAL A 249 2.23 21.24 0.50
N LEU A 250 1.65 20.04 0.47
CA LEU A 250 1.62 19.17 -0.71
C LEU A 250 0.41 19.54 -1.57
N ARG A 251 0.67 19.92 -2.82
CA ARG A 251 -0.33 20.11 -3.86
C ARG A 251 -0.34 18.88 -4.76
N LEU A 252 -1.48 18.20 -4.79
CA LEU A 252 -1.71 17.06 -5.66
C LEU A 252 -2.53 17.50 -6.87
N ARG A 253 -2.17 17.05 -8.06
CA ARG A 253 -2.92 17.24 -9.30
C ARG A 253 -3.09 15.91 -10.01
N ARG A 254 -4.14 15.79 -10.80
CA ARG A 254 -4.37 14.65 -11.69
C ARG A 254 -5.01 15.14 -12.97
N ASP A 255 -4.65 14.52 -14.08
CA ASP A 255 -5.20 14.84 -15.39
C ASP A 255 -6.53 14.12 -15.63
N GLY A 256 -7.49 14.82 -16.23
CA GLY A 256 -8.70 14.22 -16.79
C GLY A 256 -9.77 13.72 -15.81
N ALA A 257 -9.55 13.73 -14.50
CA ALA A 257 -10.54 13.24 -13.53
C ALA A 257 -10.61 14.06 -12.24
N ALA A 258 -11.81 14.45 -11.84
CA ALA A 258 -12.06 15.26 -10.65
C ALA A 258 -11.72 14.50 -9.35
N PHE A 259 -11.07 15.19 -8.42
CA PHE A 259 -10.95 14.73 -7.04
C PHE A 259 -12.30 14.80 -6.32
N THR A 260 -12.43 14.02 -5.25
CA THR A 260 -13.66 13.92 -4.44
C THR A 260 -13.42 14.37 -3.00
N PRO A 261 -14.47 14.77 -2.26
CA PRO A 261 -14.35 15.09 -0.84
C PRO A 261 -13.78 13.93 0.00
N ALA A 262 -14.12 12.69 -0.38
CA ALA A 262 -13.62 11.49 0.29
C ALA A 262 -12.11 11.30 0.07
N GLU A 263 -11.59 11.57 -1.13
CA GLU A 263 -10.15 11.54 -1.41
C GLU A 263 -9.40 12.62 -0.62
N PHE A 264 -9.95 13.83 -0.54
CA PHE A 264 -9.38 14.88 0.28
C PHE A 264 -9.30 14.47 1.76
N ALA A 265 -10.39 13.93 2.31
CA ALA A 265 -10.44 13.46 3.69
C ALA A 265 -9.43 12.35 3.98
N ARG A 266 -9.32 11.35 3.09
CA ARG A 266 -8.30 10.28 3.20
C ARG A 266 -6.89 10.83 3.14
N SER A 267 -6.61 11.72 2.19
CA SER A 267 -5.28 12.32 2.01
C SER A 267 -4.85 13.11 3.24
N ARG A 268 -5.74 13.91 3.82
CA ARG A 268 -5.48 14.65 5.06
C ARG A 268 -5.27 13.72 6.25
N ALA A 269 -6.08 12.68 6.39
CA ALA A 269 -5.93 11.69 7.46
C ALA A 269 -4.58 10.99 7.39
N MET A 270 -4.15 10.64 6.17
CA MET A 270 -2.87 9.96 5.94
C MET A 270 -1.67 10.89 6.18
N ALA A 271 -1.78 12.16 5.76
CA ALA A 271 -0.78 13.17 6.09
C ALA A 271 -0.65 13.40 7.61
N SER A 272 -1.78 13.38 8.33
CA SER A 272 -1.80 13.47 9.79
C SER A 272 -1.15 12.25 10.44
N LEU A 273 -1.39 11.04 9.91
CA LEU A 273 -0.74 9.82 10.36
C LEU A 273 0.78 9.87 10.12
N ALA A 274 1.22 10.37 8.96
CA ALA A 274 2.64 10.51 8.65
C ALA A 274 3.35 11.46 9.63
N ALA A 275 2.71 12.59 9.95
CA ALA A 275 3.21 13.52 10.96
C ALA A 275 3.30 12.86 12.35
N ALA A 276 2.30 12.07 12.73
CA ALA A 276 2.31 11.33 14.00
C ALA A 276 3.42 10.26 14.04
N CYS A 277 3.68 9.56 12.93
CA CYS A 277 4.78 8.59 12.86
C CYS A 277 6.15 9.27 13.01
N ARG A 278 6.37 10.40 12.34
CA ARG A 278 7.63 11.17 12.45
C ARG A 278 7.93 11.63 13.88
N THR A 279 6.91 12.05 14.64
CA THR A 279 7.09 12.47 16.04
C THR A 279 7.37 11.32 17.01
N ARG A 280 7.06 10.07 16.63
CA ARG A 280 7.25 8.87 17.46
C ARG A 280 8.58 8.15 17.24
N ILE A 281 9.38 8.53 16.24
CA ILE A 281 10.65 7.87 15.94
C ILE A 281 11.82 8.68 16.51
N PRO A 282 12.35 8.30 17.69
CA PRO A 282 13.73 8.56 18.02
C PRO A 282 14.45 7.22 18.24
N ALA A 283 14.76 6.50 17.17
CA ALA A 283 15.83 5.51 17.23
C ALA A 283 17.16 6.24 17.00
N GLU A 284 17.66 6.91 18.03
CA GLU A 284 19.05 7.38 18.02
C GLU A 284 19.96 6.15 18.09
N VAL A 285 20.57 5.79 16.96
CA VAL A 285 21.50 4.67 16.91
C VAL A 285 22.88 5.19 17.30
N ARG A 286 23.40 4.67 18.42
CA ARG A 286 24.77 4.98 18.85
C ARG A 286 25.75 4.11 18.10
N HIS A 287 26.74 4.74 17.48
CA HIS A 287 27.86 4.08 16.85
C HIS A 287 29.18 4.55 17.46
N VAL A 288 30.22 3.76 17.28
CA VAL A 288 31.59 4.14 17.63
C VAL A 288 32.45 3.87 16.40
N THR A 289 33.22 4.87 15.96
CA THR A 289 34.19 4.68 14.87
C THR A 289 35.28 3.69 15.30
N VAL A 290 36.03 3.13 14.34
CA VAL A 290 37.22 2.30 14.63
C VAL A 290 38.22 3.03 15.54
N ALA A 291 38.29 4.36 15.41
CA ALA A 291 39.14 5.22 16.24
C ALA A 291 38.51 5.61 17.60
N GLY A 292 37.42 4.97 18.03
CA GLY A 292 36.81 5.19 19.34
C GLY A 292 35.92 6.43 19.48
N HIS A 293 35.68 7.18 18.40
CA HIS A 293 34.85 8.39 18.46
C HIS A 293 33.35 8.00 18.53
N PRO A 294 32.60 8.46 19.53
CA PRO A 294 31.16 8.20 19.63
C PRO A 294 30.39 9.04 18.62
N LEU A 295 29.48 8.37 17.92
CA LEU A 295 28.59 8.94 16.91
C LEU A 295 27.14 8.66 17.29
N MET A 296 26.27 9.58 16.92
CA MET A 296 24.82 9.43 17.04
C MET A 296 24.20 9.56 15.65
N LEU A 297 23.56 8.51 15.18
CA LEU A 297 22.79 8.50 13.95
C LEU A 297 21.31 8.69 14.30
N ARG A 298 20.63 9.59 13.60
CA ARG A 298 19.16 9.74 13.69
C ARG A 298 18.59 10.32 12.40
N ARG A 299 17.26 10.23 12.26
CA ARG A 299 16.53 10.99 11.24
C ARG A 299 16.62 12.48 11.51
N ALA A 300 16.75 13.27 10.45
CA ALA A 300 16.67 14.72 10.50
C ALA A 300 15.21 15.16 10.34
N ASP A 301 14.86 16.26 11.00
CA ASP A 301 13.56 16.91 10.86
C ASP A 301 13.69 18.39 10.45
N ARG A 302 12.57 19.10 10.39
CA ARG A 302 12.55 20.54 10.04
C ARG A 302 13.38 21.43 10.97
N HIS A 303 13.56 21.04 12.22
CA HIS A 303 14.34 21.81 13.20
C HIS A 303 15.85 21.65 12.98
N ASP A 304 16.28 20.68 12.15
CA ASP A 304 17.67 20.48 11.78
C ASP A 304 18.14 21.37 10.62
N LEU A 305 17.28 22.24 10.07
CA LEU A 305 17.65 23.09 8.93
C LEU A 305 18.93 23.89 9.19
N GLU A 306 19.01 24.62 10.30
CA GLU A 306 20.19 25.43 10.61
C GLU A 306 21.44 24.56 10.88
N PRO A 307 21.37 23.48 11.70
CA PRO A 307 22.48 22.52 11.82
C PRO A 307 22.96 21.92 10.48
N VAL A 308 22.04 21.61 9.56
CA VAL A 308 22.37 21.06 8.24
C VAL A 308 23.02 22.12 7.35
N LEU A 309 22.53 23.36 7.38
CA LEU A 309 23.17 24.49 6.69
C LEU A 309 24.59 24.71 7.20
N GLU A 310 24.79 24.68 8.51
CA GLU A 310 26.12 24.81 9.11
C GLU A 310 27.06 23.67 8.69
N PHE A 311 26.56 22.43 8.67
CA PHE A 311 27.32 21.29 8.14
C PHE A 311 27.77 21.52 6.68
N HIS A 312 26.89 22.03 5.82
CA HIS A 312 27.23 22.36 4.43
C HIS A 312 28.25 23.48 4.33
N ARG A 313 28.14 24.53 5.16
CA ARG A 313 29.12 25.64 5.21
C ARG A 313 30.51 25.15 5.60
N ARG A 314 30.60 24.14 6.48
CA ARG A 314 31.88 23.57 6.94
C ARG A 314 32.50 22.55 5.99
N CYS A 315 31.77 22.07 4.99
CA CYS A 315 32.32 21.17 3.96
C CYS A 315 33.05 21.97 2.88
N SER A 316 34.15 21.41 2.39
CA SER A 316 34.90 22.02 1.28
C SER A 316 34.07 22.09 -0.01
N GLU A 317 34.46 22.99 -0.92
CA GLU A 317 33.86 23.06 -2.25
C GLU A 317 33.97 21.74 -3.03
N PRO A 318 35.12 21.03 -3.06
CA PRO A 318 35.19 19.70 -3.64
C PRO A 318 34.21 18.68 -3.04
N THR A 319 34.05 18.65 -1.72
CA THR A 319 33.10 17.74 -1.05
C THR A 319 31.64 18.06 -1.42
N ARG A 320 31.30 19.36 -1.56
CA ARG A 320 29.96 19.78 -2.02
C ARG A 320 29.72 19.47 -3.49
N HIS A 321 30.71 19.74 -4.36
CA HIS A 321 30.65 19.39 -5.79
C HIS A 321 30.50 17.88 -5.99
N GLN A 322 31.20 17.07 -5.18
CA GLN A 322 31.03 15.61 -5.21
C GLN A 322 29.63 15.12 -4.85
N ARG A 323 28.92 15.89 -4.02
CA ARG A 323 27.55 15.56 -3.59
C ARG A 323 26.49 16.05 -4.58
N TYR A 324 26.70 17.23 -5.15
CA TYR A 324 25.66 17.95 -5.90
C TYR A 324 25.96 18.10 -7.38
N PHE A 325 27.12 17.60 -7.84
CA PHE A 325 27.62 17.84 -9.18
C PHE A 325 27.64 19.35 -9.46
N ASP A 326 27.13 19.78 -10.61
CA ASP A 326 27.00 21.19 -10.96
C ASP A 326 25.65 21.80 -10.50
N THR A 327 24.87 21.06 -9.70
CA THR A 327 23.57 21.53 -9.18
C THR A 327 23.78 22.50 -8.02
N PRO A 328 23.27 23.75 -8.10
CA PRO A 328 23.32 24.67 -6.98
C PRO A 328 22.57 24.12 -5.77
N THR A 329 23.20 24.17 -4.60
CA THR A 329 22.54 23.86 -3.33
C THR A 329 22.40 25.13 -2.52
N ASP A 330 21.16 25.56 -2.33
CA ASP A 330 20.79 26.73 -1.53
C ASP A 330 20.00 26.30 -0.28
N SER A 331 19.66 27.29 0.56
CA SER A 331 18.87 27.02 1.77
C SER A 331 17.47 26.53 1.45
N ALA A 332 16.88 26.95 0.33
CA ALA A 332 15.56 26.53 -0.11
C ALA A 332 15.52 25.05 -0.51
N SER A 333 16.55 24.54 -1.21
CA SER A 333 16.63 23.14 -1.59
C SER A 333 16.84 22.22 -0.39
N LEU A 334 17.69 22.62 0.57
CA LEU A 334 17.89 21.87 1.82
C LEU A 334 16.64 21.88 2.71
N ARG A 335 15.94 23.01 2.82
CA ARG A 335 14.66 23.09 3.51
C ARG A 335 13.63 22.16 2.88
N ARG A 336 13.46 22.22 1.56
CA ARG A 336 12.57 21.33 0.79
C ARG A 336 12.84 19.87 1.13
N ARG A 337 14.09 19.44 1.16
CA ARG A 337 14.47 18.06 1.47
C ARG A 337 14.04 17.63 2.87
N LEU A 338 14.18 18.50 3.87
CA LEU A 338 13.80 18.22 5.25
C LEU A 338 12.28 18.27 5.48
N GLU A 339 11.60 19.24 4.85
CA GLU A 339 10.19 19.56 5.14
C GLU A 339 9.20 18.82 4.24
N SER A 340 9.56 18.55 2.98
CA SER A 340 8.63 17.95 2.00
C SER A 340 8.21 16.53 2.37
N GLY A 341 9.08 15.82 3.08
CA GLY A 341 8.90 14.39 3.36
C GLY A 341 8.93 13.50 2.11
N LEU A 342 9.47 14.01 1.00
CA LEU A 342 9.69 13.25 -0.23
C LEU A 342 10.97 12.40 -0.16
N GLU A 343 11.91 12.80 0.69
CA GLU A 343 13.17 12.10 0.90
C GLU A 343 13.35 11.82 2.39
N ARG A 344 13.97 10.69 2.70
CA ARG A 344 14.47 10.40 4.04
C ARG A 344 15.81 11.07 4.20
N THR A 345 16.00 11.78 5.32
CA THR A 345 17.29 12.39 5.67
C THR A 345 17.80 11.80 6.97
N LEU A 346 18.99 11.20 6.92
CA LEU A 346 19.74 10.77 8.09
C LEU A 346 20.89 11.73 8.37
N VAL A 347 21.11 12.03 9.64
CA VAL A 347 22.22 12.86 10.13
C VAL A 347 23.07 12.07 11.11
N VAL A 348 24.39 12.21 10.98
CA VAL A 348 25.37 11.69 11.93
C VAL A 348 25.92 12.86 12.73
N LEU A 349 25.79 12.79 14.05
CA LEU A 349 26.22 13.83 14.96
C LEU A 349 27.32 13.32 15.88
N THR A 350 28.14 14.26 16.35
CA THR A 350 29.05 14.08 17.48
C THR A 350 28.73 15.10 18.56
N ARG A 351 29.12 14.80 19.80
CA ARG A 351 28.87 15.72 20.93
C ARG A 351 29.61 17.05 20.80
N SER A 352 30.78 17.05 20.17
CA SER A 352 31.65 18.22 20.06
C SER A 352 31.41 19.05 18.80
N ASP A 353 31.03 18.39 17.70
CA ASP A 353 31.10 19.01 16.37
C ASP A 353 29.73 19.20 15.70
N GLY A 354 28.65 18.77 16.35
CA GLY A 354 27.31 18.77 15.76
C GLY A 354 27.24 17.74 14.62
N ILE A 355 26.55 18.09 13.53
CA ILE A 355 26.41 17.22 12.35
C ILE A 355 27.76 17.12 11.62
N VAL A 356 28.18 15.87 11.35
CA VAL A 356 29.44 15.53 10.66
C VAL A 356 29.21 14.71 9.38
N ALA A 357 28.01 14.18 9.17
CA ALA A 357 27.60 13.58 7.90
C ALA A 357 26.09 13.67 7.70
N VAL A 358 25.68 13.69 6.43
CA VAL A 358 24.28 13.66 5.99
C VAL A 358 24.13 12.59 4.92
N GLY A 359 23.03 11.85 4.99
CA GLY A 359 22.67 10.81 4.04
C GLY A 359 21.21 10.97 3.64
N ASN A 360 20.89 10.71 2.38
CA ASN A 360 19.54 10.79 1.86
C ASN A 360 19.16 9.52 1.14
N LEU A 361 17.89 9.16 1.25
CA LEU A 361 17.25 8.08 0.50
C LEU A 361 15.94 8.63 -0.07
N SER A 362 15.86 8.73 -1.40
CA SER A 362 14.60 8.92 -2.12
C SER A 362 14.06 7.56 -2.52
N LEU A 363 12.76 7.35 -2.32
CA LEU A 363 12.06 6.15 -2.78
C LEU A 363 11.32 6.49 -4.07
N GLU A 364 11.49 5.67 -5.09
CA GLU A 364 10.83 5.79 -6.39
C GLU A 364 10.26 4.44 -6.81
N GLU A 365 8.95 4.25 -6.61
CA GLU A 365 8.23 3.01 -6.94
C GLU A 365 8.86 1.75 -6.29
N ASP A 366 9.71 1.02 -7.02
CA ASP A 366 10.41 -0.18 -6.57
C ASP A 366 11.95 -0.03 -6.55
N GLU A 367 12.45 1.20 -6.74
CA GLU A 367 13.84 1.56 -6.61
C GLU A 367 14.02 2.63 -5.52
N ALA A 368 15.24 2.75 -5.01
CA ALA A 368 15.60 3.85 -4.15
C ALA A 368 16.92 4.46 -4.62
N GLU A 369 17.05 5.78 -4.55
CA GLU A 369 18.34 6.44 -4.79
C GLU A 369 18.91 6.92 -3.46
N LEU A 370 20.19 6.60 -3.21
CA LEU A 370 20.92 7.08 -2.06
C LEU A 370 21.97 8.11 -2.45
N ALA A 371 22.20 9.05 -1.55
CA ALA A 371 23.30 10.01 -1.67
C ALA A 371 23.92 10.30 -0.29
N LEU A 372 25.24 10.47 -0.24
CA LEU A 372 26.00 10.63 1.02
C LEU A 372 26.91 11.86 0.98
N MET A 373 27.09 12.53 2.12
CA MET A 373 28.10 13.57 2.30
C MET A 373 28.71 13.49 3.71
N VAL A 374 30.03 13.56 3.81
CA VAL A 374 30.77 13.49 5.08
C VAL A 374 31.76 14.66 5.14
N ARG A 375 31.77 15.38 6.26
CA ARG A 375 32.67 16.53 6.47
C ARG A 375 34.14 16.11 6.33
N ASP A 376 34.94 16.93 5.68
CA ASP A 376 36.30 16.60 5.24
C ASP A 376 37.21 16.06 6.37
N ASP A 377 37.13 16.64 7.56
CA ASP A 377 37.87 16.27 8.78
C ASP A 377 37.39 14.96 9.45
N TRP A 378 36.20 14.48 9.06
CA TRP A 378 35.59 13.23 9.53
C TRP A 378 35.58 12.11 8.48
N GLN A 379 36.07 12.38 7.26
CA GLN A 379 36.23 11.36 6.23
C GLN A 379 37.24 10.28 6.62
N ARG A 380 37.16 9.12 5.95
CA ARG A 380 38.03 7.95 6.17
C ARG A 380 37.96 7.34 7.59
N ARG A 381 36.89 7.62 8.33
CA ARG A 381 36.60 7.03 9.67
C ARG A 381 35.48 5.98 9.66
N GLY A 382 35.10 5.50 8.48
CA GLY A 382 34.01 4.52 8.31
C GLY A 382 32.59 5.11 8.37
N ILE A 383 32.44 6.42 8.51
CA ILE A 383 31.13 7.08 8.61
C ILE A 383 30.29 6.90 7.34
N GLY A 384 30.90 7.06 6.17
CA GLY A 384 30.20 6.86 4.89
C GLY A 384 29.66 5.43 4.73
N SER A 385 30.47 4.42 5.06
CA SER A 385 30.05 3.01 4.98
C SER A 385 28.96 2.68 6.00
N MET A 386 29.08 3.18 7.23
CA MET A 386 28.04 3.03 8.26
C MET A 386 26.73 3.66 7.79
N LEU A 387 26.77 4.90 7.32
CA LEU A 387 25.58 5.62 6.86
C LEU A 387 24.96 4.95 5.63
N CYS A 388 25.77 4.47 4.69
CA CYS A 388 25.30 3.70 3.53
C CYS A 388 24.59 2.41 3.96
N ALA A 389 25.19 1.64 4.87
CA ALA A 389 24.59 0.40 5.38
C ALA A 389 23.23 0.66 6.06
N HIS A 390 23.11 1.75 6.82
CA HIS A 390 21.83 2.15 7.42
C HIS A 390 20.77 2.54 6.39
N LEU A 391 21.12 3.34 5.38
CA LEU A 391 20.18 3.70 4.32
C LEU A 391 19.74 2.47 3.50
N VAL A 392 20.66 1.53 3.25
CA VAL A 392 20.32 0.26 2.60
C VAL A 392 19.38 -0.56 3.46
N ALA A 393 19.61 -0.66 4.77
CA ALA A 393 18.69 -1.35 5.67
C ALA A 393 17.30 -0.67 5.73
N GLU A 394 17.24 0.67 5.66
CA GLU A 394 15.97 1.39 5.54
C GLU A 394 15.28 1.13 4.20
N ALA A 395 16.03 0.97 3.12
CA ALA A 395 15.49 0.63 1.80
C ALA A 395 14.99 -0.84 1.76
N GLU A 396 15.74 -1.78 2.33
CA GLU A 396 15.32 -3.18 2.48
C GLU A 396 14.04 -3.28 3.31
N SER A 397 13.96 -2.55 4.43
CA SER A 397 12.73 -2.47 5.22
C SER A 397 11.58 -1.86 4.44
N ALA A 398 11.86 -1.04 3.43
CA ALA A 398 10.87 -0.48 2.50
C ALA A 398 10.49 -1.41 1.34
N HIS A 399 11.03 -2.64 1.29
CA HIS A 399 10.77 -3.63 0.25
C HIS A 399 11.02 -3.11 -1.18
N VAL A 400 11.90 -2.12 -1.36
CA VAL A 400 12.35 -1.74 -2.70
C VAL A 400 13.20 -2.86 -3.29
N ARG A 401 13.15 -3.07 -4.60
CA ARG A 401 13.88 -4.13 -5.29
C ARG A 401 15.37 -3.83 -5.40
N SER A 402 15.71 -2.55 -5.60
CA SER A 402 17.11 -2.14 -5.74
C SER A 402 17.37 -0.75 -5.17
N VAL A 403 18.61 -0.53 -4.77
CA VAL A 403 19.12 0.77 -4.33
C VAL A 403 20.20 1.20 -5.30
N ARG A 404 20.15 2.45 -5.74
CA ARG A 404 21.03 3.05 -6.73
C ARG A 404 21.79 4.23 -6.15
N ALA A 405 22.96 4.51 -6.73
CA ALA A 405 23.73 5.70 -6.41
C ALA A 405 24.43 6.23 -7.67
N LEU A 406 24.35 7.53 -7.91
CA LEU A 406 25.09 8.22 -8.96
C LEU A 406 26.32 8.91 -8.37
N THR A 407 27.46 8.82 -9.05
CA THR A 407 28.74 9.37 -8.55
C THR A 407 29.59 9.91 -9.70
N GLN A 408 30.45 10.90 -9.47
CA GLN A 408 31.49 11.20 -10.47
C GLN A 408 32.52 10.07 -10.58
N ALA A 409 32.97 9.81 -11.80
CA ALA A 409 33.94 8.76 -12.12
C ALA A 409 35.29 8.91 -11.39
N HIS A 410 35.68 10.13 -11.02
CA HIS A 410 36.92 10.37 -10.30
C HIS A 410 36.79 10.23 -8.77
N ASN A 411 35.57 10.04 -8.24
CA ASN A 411 35.34 9.93 -6.79
C ASN A 411 35.64 8.51 -6.29
N THR A 412 36.93 8.20 -6.14
CA THR A 412 37.38 6.88 -5.70
C THR A 412 37.02 6.55 -4.24
N VAL A 413 36.74 7.57 -3.41
CA VAL A 413 36.39 7.40 -2.00
C VAL A 413 34.96 6.85 -1.86
N ILE A 414 34.00 7.42 -2.58
CA ILE A 414 32.62 6.90 -2.60
C ILE A 414 32.57 5.53 -3.27
N ALA A 415 33.34 5.30 -4.34
CA ALA A 415 33.41 3.99 -5.00
C ALA A 415 33.90 2.87 -4.05
N ARG A 416 34.83 3.16 -3.13
CA ARG A 416 35.25 2.21 -2.10
C ARG A 416 34.14 1.98 -1.05
N THR A 417 33.43 3.04 -0.69
CA THR A 417 32.31 2.98 0.25
C THR A 417 31.19 2.10 -0.27
N LEU A 418 30.78 2.31 -1.52
CA LEU A 418 29.72 1.56 -2.21
C LEU A 418 30.09 0.08 -2.40
N ARG A 419 31.32 -0.23 -2.81
CA ARG A 419 31.78 -1.64 -2.90
C ARG A 419 31.80 -2.34 -1.54
N ALA A 420 32.15 -1.63 -0.47
CA ALA A 420 32.15 -2.19 0.89
C ALA A 420 30.74 -2.45 1.42
N THR A 421 29.71 -1.93 0.75
CA THR A 421 28.28 -2.17 1.03
C THR A 421 27.60 -2.90 -0.12
N ASP A 422 28.33 -3.72 -0.86
CA ASP A 422 27.84 -4.64 -1.90
C ASP A 422 27.15 -3.99 -3.11
N PHE A 423 27.45 -2.72 -3.41
CA PHE A 423 27.03 -2.11 -4.67
C PHE A 423 27.93 -2.58 -5.84
N GLY A 424 27.28 -3.04 -6.90
CA GLY A 424 27.90 -3.29 -8.20
C GLY A 424 27.91 -2.03 -9.06
N LEU A 425 28.96 -1.87 -9.87
CA LEU A 425 28.98 -0.85 -10.92
C LEU A 425 28.14 -1.35 -12.10
N VAL A 426 27.08 -0.60 -12.45
CA VAL A 426 26.19 -0.93 -13.58
C VAL A 426 26.78 -0.40 -14.89
N GLY A 427 27.30 0.83 -14.87
CA GLY A 427 27.87 1.47 -16.05
C GLY A 427 28.01 2.98 -15.90
N ALA A 428 28.24 3.65 -17.03
CA ALA A 428 28.21 5.11 -17.10
C ALA A 428 26.78 5.59 -17.37
N ALA A 429 26.25 6.45 -16.50
CA ALA A 429 24.97 7.12 -16.75
C ALA A 429 25.17 8.25 -17.78
N GLU A 430 26.19 9.06 -17.56
CA GLU A 430 26.65 10.15 -18.42
C GLU A 430 28.19 10.17 -18.51
N PRO A 431 28.79 10.88 -19.49
CA PRO A 431 30.23 11.05 -19.55
C PRO A 431 30.81 11.63 -18.26
N GLY A 432 31.65 10.86 -17.57
CA GLY A 432 32.25 11.28 -16.30
C GLY A 432 31.46 10.89 -15.05
N GLU A 433 30.36 10.14 -15.20
CA GLU A 433 29.52 9.66 -14.10
C GLU A 433 29.39 8.14 -14.11
N TRP A 434 29.19 7.57 -12.92
CA TRP A 434 29.00 6.15 -12.71
C TRP A 434 27.71 5.88 -11.94
N LEU A 435 26.92 4.95 -12.49
CA LEU A 435 25.74 4.40 -11.86
C LEU A 435 26.10 3.11 -11.13
N TRP A 436 25.78 3.08 -9.85
CA TRP A 436 25.93 1.92 -8.98
C TRP A 436 24.56 1.39 -8.60
N SER A 437 24.44 0.08 -8.44
CA SER A 437 23.21 -0.56 -7.96
C SER A 437 23.51 -1.72 -7.02
N ARG A 438 22.63 -1.93 -6.05
CA ARG A 438 22.57 -3.08 -5.16
C ARG A 438 21.13 -3.59 -5.14
N THR A 439 20.94 -4.86 -5.47
CA THR A 439 19.67 -5.55 -5.25
C THR A 439 19.47 -5.78 -3.74
N THR A 440 18.28 -5.49 -3.24
CA THR A 440 17.94 -5.74 -1.83
C THR A 440 17.82 -7.23 -1.55
N SER A 441 18.12 -7.64 -0.32
CA SER A 441 18.13 -9.06 0.07
C SER A 441 16.77 -9.75 -0.16
N ASP A 442 15.67 -9.02 -0.01
CA ASP A 442 14.31 -9.50 -0.25
C ASP A 442 14.05 -9.84 -1.73
N ALA A 443 14.59 -9.05 -2.66
CA ALA A 443 14.44 -9.28 -4.09
C ALA A 443 15.28 -10.46 -4.58
N VAL A 444 16.47 -10.67 -4.02
CA VAL A 444 17.31 -11.85 -4.33
C VAL A 444 16.64 -13.16 -3.88
N ALA A 445 15.88 -13.13 -2.78
CA ALA A 445 15.12 -14.28 -2.31
C ALA A 445 13.90 -14.59 -3.20
N ALA A 446 13.25 -13.57 -3.77
CA ALA A 446 12.12 -13.74 -4.69
C ALA A 446 12.53 -14.32 -6.06
N ASP A 447 13.75 -14.02 -6.53
CA ASP A 447 14.28 -14.44 -7.83
C ASP A 447 15.06 -15.77 -7.77
N SER A 448 15.20 -16.35 -6.58
CA SER A 448 15.82 -17.66 -6.40
C SER A 448 14.83 -18.76 -6.81
N PRO A 449 15.11 -19.58 -7.85
CA PRO A 449 14.22 -20.66 -8.23
C PRO A 449 14.11 -21.64 -7.05
N VAL A 450 12.87 -21.91 -6.63
CA VAL A 450 12.55 -22.97 -5.68
C VAL A 450 13.07 -24.28 -6.26
N LEU A 451 14.26 -24.69 -5.83
CA LEU A 451 14.78 -26.03 -6.06
C LEU A 451 13.87 -26.97 -5.27
N THR A 452 12.83 -27.48 -5.92
CA THR A 452 12.08 -28.63 -5.44
C THR A 452 13.07 -29.79 -5.32
N SER A 453 13.51 -30.06 -4.09
CA SER A 453 14.24 -31.26 -3.76
C SER A 453 13.30 -32.45 -3.95
N SER A 454 13.32 -33.09 -5.12
CA SER A 454 12.78 -34.43 -5.26
C SER A 454 13.74 -35.38 -4.53
N GLY A 455 13.30 -35.83 -3.35
CA GLY A 455 13.92 -36.92 -2.64
C GLY A 455 13.85 -38.19 -3.49
N GLY A 456 14.95 -38.54 -4.14
CA GLY A 456 15.18 -39.86 -4.69
C GLY A 456 15.75 -40.75 -3.60
N GLN A 457 14.89 -41.55 -2.97
CA GLN A 457 15.30 -42.68 -2.14
C GLN A 457 14.93 -43.98 -2.84
N ASP A 458 15.90 -44.90 -2.81
CA ASP A 458 15.86 -46.34 -3.08
C ASP A 458 16.05 -46.88 -4.50
N GLY A 459 17.10 -47.72 -4.60
CA GLY A 459 17.47 -48.53 -5.75
C GLY A 459 18.83 -49.21 -5.58
N THR A 460 18.98 -50.03 -4.54
CA THR A 460 20.13 -50.92 -4.31
C THR A 460 20.34 -51.97 -5.40
N GLY A 461 21.61 -52.29 -5.69
CA GLY A 461 22.08 -53.49 -6.42
C GLY A 461 22.89 -53.14 -7.67
N GLU A 462 24.02 -53.75 -8.03
CA GLU A 462 24.85 -54.80 -7.45
C GLU A 462 26.15 -54.79 -8.29
N THR A 463 27.29 -55.04 -7.64
CA THR A 463 28.61 -55.45 -8.14
C THR A 463 28.85 -55.70 -9.65
N GLY A 464 30.01 -55.25 -10.17
CA GLY A 464 30.61 -55.88 -11.36
C GLY A 464 31.80 -55.16 -12.00
N ARG A 465 33.01 -55.67 -11.73
CA ARG A 465 34.29 -55.33 -12.40
C ARG A 465 34.20 -55.28 -13.94
N ARG A 466 34.72 -54.21 -14.56
CA ARG A 466 36.01 -54.15 -15.28
C ARG A 466 36.20 -52.79 -15.94
#